data_AF-A0A1Y2BRF2-F1
#
_entry.id   AF-A0A1Y2BRF2-F1
#
_cell.length_a   1.000
_cell.length_b   1.000
_cell.length_c   1.000
_cell.angle_alpha   90.00
_cell.angle_beta   90.00
_cell.angle_gamma   90.00
#
_symmetry.space_group_name_H-M   'P 1'
#
loop_
_entity.id
_entity.type
_entity.pdbx_description
1 polymer ?
#
loop_
_entity_poly.entity_id
_entity_poly.type
_entity_poly.pdbx_seq_one_letter_code
_entity_poly.pdbx_strand_id
1 'polypeptide(L)'
;MSSKSPSNINNLQESENEPLKNEQNESTNNINNNNENQKNIKSESEALILNKFSLYETKTRFYILGTNQNEEKYRVLKIDRTVPEELIITDDDVIYSKQEIVQLLAMIEDGNKISGGLHKIARFFGIIGN
;
A
#
# COMPACT_ATOMS: atom_id res chain seq x y z
N MET A 1 -19.67 34.19 47.76
CA MET A 1 -18.49 34.24 48.63
C MET A 1 -17.34 33.55 47.92
N SER A 2 -16.31 34.32 47.58
CA SER A 2 -14.88 33.96 47.48
C SER A 2 -14.21 34.96 46.55
N SER A 3 -13.31 35.73 47.15
CA SER A 3 -12.43 36.73 46.56
C SER A 3 -11.17 36.06 46.00
N LYS A 4 -10.60 36.62 44.92
CA LYS A 4 -9.24 37.21 44.85
C LYS A 4 -8.79 37.44 43.40
N SER A 5 -7.99 38.49 43.30
CA SER A 5 -7.52 39.27 42.15
C SER A 5 -6.53 38.54 41.19
N PRO A 6 -6.19 39.15 40.03
CA PRO A 6 -5.47 38.50 38.93
C PRO A 6 -3.94 38.61 39.07
N SER A 7 -3.21 37.75 38.36
CA SER A 7 -1.75 37.82 38.23
C SER A 7 -1.36 37.97 36.75
N ASN A 8 -0.78 39.14 36.44
CA ASN A 8 -0.10 39.48 35.20
C ASN A 8 1.31 38.86 35.21
N ILE A 9 1.78 38.26 34.12
CA ILE A 9 3.22 38.06 33.85
C ILE A 9 3.51 38.44 32.39
N ASN A 10 4.52 39.29 32.24
CA ASN A 10 4.90 40.10 31.10
C ASN A 10 5.70 39.36 30.01
N ASN A 11 5.53 39.87 28.79
CA ASN A 11 6.46 40.07 27.66
C ASN A 11 7.85 39.40 27.65
N LEU A 12 8.12 38.70 26.54
CA LEU A 12 9.47 38.42 26.02
C LEU A 12 9.90 39.55 25.06
N GLN A 13 11.14 40.01 25.21
CA GLN A 13 11.87 40.94 24.33
C GLN A 13 13.12 40.25 23.74
N GLU A 14 13.62 40.81 22.63
CA GLU A 14 14.48 40.24 21.57
C GLU A 14 16.01 40.11 21.84
N SER A 15 16.64 39.29 20.96
CA SER A 15 17.96 39.39 20.28
C SER A 15 19.30 39.41 21.02
N GLU A 16 20.27 38.59 20.55
CA GLU A 16 21.59 39.00 19.97
C GLU A 16 22.50 37.78 19.59
N ASN A 17 23.37 37.95 18.57
CA ASN A 17 24.30 36.97 17.96
C ASN A 17 25.78 37.26 18.33
N GLU A 18 26.69 36.25 18.39
CA GLU A 18 28.09 36.23 17.87
C GLU A 18 28.87 34.91 18.25
N PRO A 19 30.01 34.56 17.59
CA PRO A 19 30.46 33.19 17.23
C PRO A 19 31.73 32.66 17.95
N LEU A 20 32.11 31.40 17.67
CA LEU A 20 33.45 30.84 17.96
C LEU A 20 34.22 30.47 16.69
N LYS A 21 35.50 30.90 16.64
CA LYS A 21 36.56 30.46 15.71
C LYS A 21 37.38 29.34 16.35
N ASN A 22 37.99 28.44 15.56
CA ASN A 22 39.39 28.03 15.72
C ASN A 22 39.94 27.21 14.54
N GLU A 23 41.27 27.21 14.47
CA GLU A 23 42.19 27.13 13.33
C GLU A 23 42.50 25.74 12.73
N GLN A 24 43.19 25.82 11.59
CA GLN A 24 43.62 24.82 10.62
C GLN A 24 44.67 23.82 11.14
N ASN A 25 44.75 22.63 10.53
CA ASN A 25 46.00 21.96 10.15
C ASN A 25 45.75 20.90 9.05
N GLU A 26 46.49 21.01 7.94
CA GLU A 26 46.46 20.21 6.71
C GLU A 26 47.20 18.87 6.84
N SER A 27 46.74 17.77 6.23
CA SER A 27 47.32 17.05 5.05
C SER A 27 47.07 15.53 5.30
N THR A 28 46.76 14.60 4.38
CA THR A 28 46.91 14.49 2.92
C THR A 28 46.11 13.26 2.40
N ASN A 29 45.78 13.29 1.10
CA ASN A 29 45.65 12.17 0.14
C ASN A 29 44.35 11.34 0.00
N ASN A 30 43.56 11.74 -1.01
CA ASN A 30 43.04 10.98 -2.17
C ASN A 30 42.67 9.49 -2.01
N ILE A 31 41.42 9.16 -2.38
CA ILE A 31 41.08 8.47 -3.65
C ILE A 31 39.57 8.60 -3.92
N ASN A 32 39.26 9.10 -5.12
CA ASN A 32 37.94 9.14 -5.73
C ASN A 32 37.38 7.74 -5.94
N ASN A 33 36.13 7.50 -5.54
CA ASN A 33 35.31 6.44 -6.12
C ASN A 33 33.94 7.02 -6.52
N ASN A 34 33.95 7.73 -7.65
CA ASN A 34 32.76 7.93 -8.46
C ASN A 34 32.35 6.56 -9.02
N ASN A 35 31.33 5.96 -8.43
CA ASN A 35 30.56 4.89 -9.07
C ASN A 35 29.09 5.31 -9.15
N GLU A 36 28.84 6.46 -9.78
CA GLU A 36 27.60 6.67 -10.51
C GLU A 36 27.65 5.79 -11.77
N ASN A 37 27.28 4.53 -11.62
CA ASN A 37 26.84 3.65 -12.70
C ASN A 37 26.33 2.33 -12.14
N GLN A 38 25.23 2.39 -11.39
CA GLN A 38 24.23 1.35 -11.56
C GLN A 38 23.14 1.95 -12.44
N LYS A 39 23.32 1.75 -13.75
CA LYS A 39 22.21 1.71 -14.69
C LYS A 39 21.11 0.91 -14.00
N ASN A 40 20.03 1.57 -13.60
CA ASN A 40 18.86 0.88 -13.13
C ASN A 40 18.27 0.21 -14.38
N ILE A 41 18.80 -0.97 -14.68
CA ILE A 41 18.33 -1.86 -15.73
C ILE A 41 16.85 -1.99 -15.43
N LYS A 42 16.02 -1.44 -16.33
CA LYS A 42 14.58 -1.59 -16.33
C LYS A 42 14.32 -3.07 -16.09
N SER A 43 13.94 -3.44 -14.86
CA SER A 43 13.84 -4.83 -14.48
C SER A 43 12.83 -5.45 -15.42
N GLU A 44 13.31 -6.38 -16.22
CA GLU A 44 12.46 -7.36 -16.89
C GLU A 44 11.52 -7.85 -15.80
N SER A 45 10.22 -7.54 -15.94
CA SER A 45 9.26 -7.63 -14.85
C SER A 45 9.36 -9.04 -14.27
N GLU A 46 9.92 -9.17 -13.06
CA GLU A 46 9.95 -10.45 -12.38
C GLU A 46 8.52 -10.97 -12.38
N ALA A 47 8.32 -12.14 -13.00
CA ALA A 47 7.00 -12.72 -13.14
C ALA A 47 6.37 -12.82 -11.75
N LEU A 48 5.22 -12.17 -11.54
CA LEU A 48 4.53 -12.23 -10.26
C LEU A 48 3.93 -13.62 -10.09
N ILE A 49 4.57 -14.45 -9.26
CA ILE A 49 4.08 -15.79 -8.92
C ILE A 49 3.04 -15.65 -7.81
N LEU A 50 1.79 -15.99 -8.13
CA LEU A 50 0.69 -16.10 -7.18
C LEU A 50 0.56 -17.55 -6.75
N ASN A 51 0.48 -17.81 -5.43
CA ASN A 51 0.44 -19.17 -4.91
C ASN A 51 -0.61 -19.38 -3.80
N LYS A 52 -1.28 -18.33 -3.36
CA LYS A 52 -2.38 -18.40 -2.39
C LYS A 52 -3.55 -17.61 -2.94
N PHE A 53 -4.75 -18.17 -2.84
CA PHE A 53 -5.95 -17.55 -3.36
C PHE A 53 -7.07 -17.50 -2.32
N SER A 54 -7.92 -16.48 -2.42
CA SER A 54 -9.17 -16.38 -1.67
C SER A 54 -10.31 -16.07 -2.63
N LEU A 55 -11.41 -16.80 -2.50
CA LEU A 55 -12.66 -16.53 -3.23
C LEU A 55 -13.55 -15.66 -2.37
N TYR A 56 -14.03 -14.57 -2.94
CA TYR A 56 -15.12 -13.77 -2.38
C TYR A 56 -16.29 -13.75 -3.37
N GLU A 57 -17.50 -13.56 -2.84
CA GLU A 57 -18.69 -13.40 -3.66
C GLU A 57 -19.53 -12.20 -3.23
N THR A 58 -20.13 -11.54 -4.21
CA THR A 58 -21.34 -10.75 -4.05
C THR A 58 -22.45 -11.44 -4.83
N LYS A 59 -23.68 -10.92 -4.77
CA LYS A 59 -24.82 -11.45 -5.54
C LYS A 59 -24.52 -11.63 -7.03
N THR A 60 -23.75 -10.74 -7.64
CA THR A 60 -23.57 -10.68 -9.10
C THR A 60 -22.17 -11.02 -9.57
N ARG A 61 -21.18 -11.12 -8.67
CA ARG A 61 -19.78 -11.37 -9.05
C ARG A 61 -19.06 -12.29 -8.08
N PHE A 62 -18.15 -13.09 -8.62
CA PHE A 62 -17.07 -13.67 -7.85
C PHE A 62 -15.80 -12.84 -8.00
N TYR A 63 -15.02 -12.78 -6.93
CA TYR A 63 -13.71 -12.12 -6.88
C TYR A 63 -12.68 -13.13 -6.39
N ILE A 64 -11.68 -13.41 -7.22
CA ILE A 64 -10.55 -14.25 -6.85
C ILE A 64 -9.38 -13.33 -6.54
N LEU A 65 -9.03 -13.28 -5.27
CA LEU A 65 -7.85 -12.59 -4.80
C LEU A 65 -6.66 -13.55 -4.80
N GLY A 66 -5.70 -13.35 -5.70
CA GLY A 66 -4.44 -14.08 -5.71
C GLY A 66 -3.33 -13.27 -5.04
N THR A 67 -2.44 -13.93 -4.30
CA THR A 67 -1.28 -13.29 -3.66
C THR A 67 -0.01 -14.12 -3.78
N ASN A 68 1.13 -13.44 -3.71
CA ASN A 68 2.45 -14.06 -3.68
C ASN A 68 2.73 -14.73 -2.32
N GLN A 69 3.84 -15.45 -2.23
CA GLN A 69 4.23 -16.20 -1.03
C GLN A 69 4.23 -15.35 0.25
N ASN A 70 4.73 -14.11 0.14
CA ASN A 70 4.90 -13.18 1.25
C ASN A 70 3.64 -12.38 1.59
N GLU A 71 2.56 -12.51 0.82
CA GLU A 71 1.32 -11.75 1.04
C GLU A 71 1.48 -10.22 0.93
N GLU A 72 2.34 -9.79 0.00
CA GLU A 72 2.72 -8.39 -0.21
C GLU A 72 2.13 -7.82 -1.50
N LYS A 73 1.97 -8.66 -2.53
CA LYS A 73 1.44 -8.31 -3.84
C LYS A 73 0.19 -9.12 -4.12
N TYR A 74 -0.82 -8.46 -4.66
CA TYR A 74 -2.14 -9.04 -4.89
C TYR A 74 -2.65 -8.71 -6.29
N ARG A 75 -3.39 -9.63 -6.92
CA ARG A 75 -4.19 -9.38 -8.12
C ARG A 75 -5.61 -9.86 -7.90
N VAL A 76 -6.56 -9.25 -8.60
CA VAL A 76 -7.98 -9.56 -8.47
C VAL A 76 -8.57 -9.96 -9.83
N LEU A 77 -9.03 -11.19 -9.93
CA LEU A 77 -9.84 -11.65 -11.06
C LEU A 77 -11.33 -11.52 -10.71
N LYS A 78 -12.13 -10.99 -11.63
CA LYS A 78 -13.58 -10.83 -11.47
C LYS A 78 -14.29 -11.75 -12.42
N ILE A 79 -15.30 -12.48 -11.93
CA ILE A 79 -16.13 -13.37 -12.76
C ILE A 79 -17.59 -12.92 -12.61
N ASP A 80 -18.27 -12.71 -13.74
CA ASP A 80 -19.69 -12.36 -13.75
C ASP A 80 -20.56 -13.59 -13.42
N ARG A 81 -21.60 -13.42 -12.59
CA ARG A 81 -22.54 -14.48 -12.18
C ARG A 81 -23.92 -14.33 -12.82
N THR A 82 -24.12 -13.33 -13.66
CA THR A 82 -25.44 -12.96 -14.19
C THR A 82 -25.74 -13.57 -15.55
N VAL A 83 -24.71 -14.04 -16.27
CA VAL A 83 -24.83 -14.70 -17.57
C VAL A 83 -24.45 -16.17 -17.42
N PRO A 84 -25.40 -17.10 -17.36
CA PRO A 84 -25.12 -18.52 -17.08
C PRO A 84 -24.50 -19.28 -18.26
N GLU A 85 -24.67 -18.78 -19.48
CA GLU A 85 -24.24 -19.46 -20.72
C GLU A 85 -22.83 -19.05 -21.18
N GLU A 86 -22.26 -17.99 -20.58
CA GLU A 86 -20.97 -17.45 -20.99
C GLU A 86 -20.13 -17.11 -19.75
N LEU A 87 -18.87 -17.55 -19.77
CA LEU A 87 -17.92 -17.22 -18.72
C LEU A 87 -17.28 -15.86 -19.01
N ILE A 88 -17.79 -14.82 -18.36
CA ILE A 88 -17.26 -13.45 -18.47
C ILE A 88 -16.26 -13.19 -17.34
N ILE A 89 -14.99 -12.97 -17.71
CA ILE A 89 -13.89 -12.73 -16.78
C ILE A 89 -13.26 -11.37 -17.06
N THR A 90 -12.87 -10.66 -15.99
CA THR A 90 -12.13 -9.40 -16.10
C THR A 90 -10.98 -9.37 -15.10
N ASP A 91 -9.78 -9.08 -15.59
CA ASP A 91 -8.60 -8.70 -14.81
C ASP A 91 -8.38 -7.19 -15.02
N ASP A 92 -8.03 -6.46 -13.96
CA ASP A 92 -7.73 -5.02 -14.06
C ASP A 92 -6.23 -4.74 -14.25
N ASP A 93 -5.39 -5.78 -14.29
CA ASP A 93 -3.94 -5.69 -14.47
C ASP A 93 -3.23 -4.85 -13.39
N VAL A 94 -3.89 -4.61 -12.27
CA VAL A 94 -3.34 -3.87 -11.14
C VAL A 94 -2.69 -4.83 -10.14
N ILE A 95 -1.47 -4.50 -9.71
CA ILE A 95 -0.83 -5.14 -8.56
C ILE A 95 -1.14 -4.29 -7.33
N TYR A 96 -1.97 -4.82 -6.45
CA TYR A 96 -2.33 -4.18 -5.20
C TYR A 96 -1.36 -4.56 -4.09
N SER A 97 -1.07 -3.60 -3.21
CA SER A 97 -0.51 -3.84 -1.89
C SER A 97 -1.57 -4.41 -0.93
N LYS A 98 -1.11 -4.87 0.24
CA LYS A 98 -2.01 -5.35 1.30
C LYS A 98 -3.01 -4.29 1.78
N GLN A 99 -2.61 -3.02 1.81
CA GLN A 99 -3.49 -1.94 2.26
C GLN A 99 -4.56 -1.63 1.21
N GLU A 100 -4.16 -1.55 -0.05
CA GLU A 100 -5.08 -1.27 -1.16
C GLU A 100 -6.11 -2.38 -1.33
N ILE A 101 -5.71 -3.65 -1.16
CA ILE A 101 -6.70 -4.74 -1.28
C ILE A 101 -7.72 -4.72 -0.14
N VAL A 102 -7.31 -4.37 1.09
CA VAL A 102 -8.26 -4.22 2.21
C VAL A 102 -9.27 -3.11 1.90
N GLN A 103 -8.80 -1.98 1.37
CA GLN A 103 -9.67 -0.87 0.97
C GLN A 103 -10.60 -1.27 -0.18
N LEU A 104 -10.09 -1.99 -1.19
CA LEU A 104 -10.89 -2.48 -2.31
C LEU A 104 -12.03 -3.39 -1.84
N LEU A 105 -11.73 -4.35 -0.97
CA LEU A 105 -12.75 -5.25 -0.43
C LEU A 105 -13.80 -4.49 0.39
N ALA A 106 -13.39 -3.50 1.19
CA ALA A 106 -14.31 -2.65 1.94
C ALA A 106 -15.23 -1.82 1.02
N MET A 107 -14.68 -1.23 -0.06
CA MET A 107 -15.47 -0.49 -1.04
C MET A 107 -16.48 -1.39 -1.76
N ILE A 108 -16.09 -2.63 -2.09
CA ILE A 108 -16.99 -3.62 -2.72
C ILE A 108 -18.10 -4.02 -1.73
N GLU A 109 -17.76 -4.29 -0.47
CA GLU A 109 -18.74 -4.58 0.59
C GLU A 109 -19.77 -3.45 0.71
N ASP A 110 -19.32 -2.21 0.89
CA ASP A 110 -20.21 -1.05 1.04
C ASP A 110 -21.10 -0.85 -0.18
N GLY A 111 -20.55 -0.98 -1.40
CA GLY A 111 -21.31 -0.89 -2.65
C GLY A 111 -22.35 -2.00 -2.83
N ASN A 112 -22.22 -3.13 -2.14
CA ASN A 112 -23.13 -4.27 -2.21
C ASN A 112 -23.96 -4.48 -0.94
N LYS A 113 -23.85 -3.60 0.05
CA LYS A 113 -24.47 -3.74 1.38
C LYS A 113 -25.97 -4.01 1.35
N ILE A 114 -26.71 -3.31 0.47
CA ILE A 114 -28.16 -3.50 0.30
C ILE A 114 -28.53 -4.81 -0.41
N SER A 115 -27.59 -5.41 -1.13
CA SER A 115 -27.77 -6.62 -1.94
C SER A 115 -27.13 -7.87 -1.29
N GLY A 116 -26.77 -7.76 -0.02
CA GLY A 116 -26.22 -8.87 0.77
C GLY A 116 -24.74 -8.74 1.13
N GLY A 117 -24.01 -7.76 0.60
CA GLY A 117 -22.59 -7.53 0.92
C GLY A 117 -21.62 -8.42 0.13
N LEU A 118 -20.39 -8.50 0.63
CA LEU A 118 -19.25 -9.26 0.12
C LEU A 118 -18.87 -10.35 1.11
N HIS A 119 -18.94 -11.61 0.68
CA HIS A 119 -18.66 -12.76 1.54
C HIS A 119 -17.39 -13.45 1.13
N LYS A 120 -16.53 -13.78 2.10
CA LYS A 120 -15.39 -14.67 1.87
C LYS A 120 -15.89 -16.12 1.86
N ILE A 121 -15.69 -16.81 0.75
CA ILE A 121 -16.17 -18.18 0.55
C ILE A 121 -15.11 -19.21 0.91
N ALA A 122 -13.90 -19.08 0.37
CA ALA A 122 -12.86 -20.08 0.55
C ALA A 122 -11.45 -19.52 0.42
N ARG A 123 -10.47 -20.30 0.89
CA ARG A 123 -9.05 -20.19 0.54
C ARG A 123 -8.65 -21.44 -0.24
N PHE A 124 -7.85 -21.27 -1.27
CA PHE A 124 -7.42 -22.35 -2.16
C PHE A 124 -6.07 -22.05 -2.82
N PHE A 125 -5.51 -23.03 -3.54
CA PHE A 125 -4.17 -22.97 -4.13
C PHE A 125 -4.16 -23.15 -5.66
N GLY A 126 -5.29 -23.57 -6.24
CA GLY A 126 -5.45 -23.72 -7.68
C GLY A 126 -6.92 -23.82 -8.07
N ILE A 127 -7.20 -23.56 -9.34
CA ILE A 127 -8.53 -23.70 -9.95
C ILE A 127 -8.41 -24.79 -10.99
N ILE A 128 -9.35 -25.73 -10.98
CA ILE A 128 -9.42 -26.81 -11.96
C ILE A 128 -10.72 -26.60 -12.74
N GLY A 129 -10.63 -26.59 -14.06
CA GLY A 129 -11.77 -26.53 -14.98
C GLY A 129 -11.81 -27.76 -15.88
N ASN A 130 -12.98 -28.04 -16.46
CA ASN A 130 -13.23 -29.06 -17.48
C ASN A 130 -13.68 -28.40 -18.78
#